data_AF-A0A966K6A8-F1
#
_entry.id   AF-A0A966K6A8-F1
#
_cell.length_a   1.000
_cell.length_b   1.000
_cell.length_c   1.000
_cell.angle_alpha   90.00
_cell.angle_beta   90.00
_cell.angle_gamma   90.00
#
_symmetry.space_group_name_H-M   'P 1'
#
loop_
_entity.id
_entity.type
_entity.pdbx_description
1 polymer ?
#
loop_
_entity_poly.entity_id
_entity_poly.type
_entity_poly.pdbx_seq_one_letter_code
_entity_poly.pdbx_strand_id
1 'polypeptide(L)' 'MKLVLTEEQEFLRDTAKDFAQERTPVTHFRALRDSKDKNLWDRDIWQEMINLGWSGILVPEEFGGSNFGVAGISVI' A
#
# COMPACT_ATOMS: atom_id res chain seq x y z
N MET A 1 4.65 21.38 -15.68
CA MET A 1 4.28 20.35 -14.69
C MET A 1 2.99 19.71 -15.16
N LYS A 2 3.01 18.40 -15.45
CA LYS A 2 1.80 17.67 -15.84
C LYS A 2 1.16 17.14 -14.55
N LEU A 3 -0.07 17.53 -14.25
CA LEU A 3 -0.82 17.08 -13.05
C LEU A 3 -1.60 15.79 -13.32
N VAL A 4 -1.12 14.99 -14.27
CA VAL A 4 -1.73 13.73 -14.69
C VAL A 4 -0.76 12.63 -14.31
N LEU A 5 -1.29 11.53 -13.78
CA LEU A 5 -0.51 10.37 -13.42
C LEU A 5 0.17 9.75 -14.66
N THR A 6 1.32 9.13 -14.44
CA THR A 6 1.94 8.25 -15.44
C THR A 6 1.19 6.91 -15.47
N GLU A 7 1.34 6.15 -16.55
CA GLU A 7 0.74 4.80 -16.66
C GLU A 7 1.14 3.90 -15.49
N GLU A 8 2.40 3.96 -15.05
CA GLU A 8 2.89 3.20 -13.89
C GLU A 8 2.21 3.64 -12.58
N GLN A 9 1.96 4.94 -12.40
CA GLN A 9 1.25 5.46 -11.23
C GLN A 9 -0.23 5.11 -11.26
N GLU A 10 -0.86 5.10 -12.44
CA GLU A 10 -2.24 4.63 -12.59
C GLU A 10 -2.36 3.14 -12.28
N PHE A 11 -1.43 2.32 -12.78
CA PHE A 11 -1.38 0.91 -12.47
C PHE A 11 -1.19 0.65 -10.96
N LEU A 12 -0.30 1.40 -10.31
CA LEU A 12 -0.07 1.31 -8.87
C LEU A 12 -1.33 1.70 -8.07
N ARG A 13 -2.00 2.80 -8.46
CA ARG A 13 -3.27 3.24 -7.86
C ARG A 13 -4.34 2.14 -7.95
N ASP A 14 -4.50 1.56 -9.14
CA ASP A 14 -5.56 0.59 -9.39
C ASP A 14 -5.29 -0.70 -8.61
N THR A 15 -4.04 -1.15 -8.58
CA THR A 15 -3.61 -2.29 -7.74
C THR A 15 -3.86 -2.04 -6.25
N ALA A 16 -3.55 -0.85 -5.75
CA ALA A 16 -3.76 -0.50 -4.34
C ALA A 16 -5.25 -0.43 -3.97
N LYS A 17 -6.06 0.10 -4.88
CA LYS A 17 -7.52 0.14 -4.73
C LYS A 17 -8.12 -1.25 -4.68
N ASP A 18 -7.75 -2.13 -5.61
CA ASP A 18 -8.28 -3.50 -5.67
C ASP A 18 -7.85 -4.29 -4.43
N PHE A 19 -6.59 -4.18 -4.02
CA PHE A 19 -6.09 -4.77 -2.77
C PHE A 19 -6.91 -4.31 -1.56
N ALA A 20 -7.16 -3.01 -1.42
CA ALA A 20 -7.93 -2.48 -0.29
C ALA A 20 -9.37 -3.00 -0.27
N GLN A 21 -10.00 -3.14 -1.45
CA GLN A 21 -11.36 -3.66 -1.56
C GLN A 21 -11.45 -5.13 -1.20
N GLU A 22 -10.49 -5.94 -1.64
CA GLU A 22 -10.50 -7.39 -1.44
C GLU A 22 -9.99 -7.80 -0.07
N ARG A 23 -8.88 -7.19 0.39
CA ARG A 23 -8.12 -7.66 1.55
C ARG A 23 -8.44 -6.88 2.81
N THR A 24 -8.76 -5.60 2.71
CA THR A 24 -9.08 -4.74 3.86
C THR A 24 -10.46 -4.09 3.77
N PRO A 25 -11.54 -4.86 3.54
CA PRO A 25 -12.88 -4.30 3.58
C PRO A 25 -13.21 -3.74 4.97
N VAL A 26 -14.23 -2.89 5.07
CA VAL A 26 -14.66 -2.27 6.34
C VAL A 26 -14.93 -3.32 7.44
N THR A 27 -15.39 -4.52 7.06
CA THR A 27 -15.58 -5.65 7.98
C THR A 27 -14.29 -6.12 8.64
N HIS A 28 -13.18 -6.16 7.89
CA HIS A 28 -11.85 -6.50 8.39
C HIS A 28 -11.40 -5.50 9.47
N PHE A 29 -11.51 -4.19 9.19
CA PHE A 29 -11.18 -3.15 10.18
C PHE A 29 -12.06 -3.20 11.43
N ARG A 30 -13.36 -3.50 11.28
CA ARG A 30 -14.27 -3.69 12.43
C ARG A 30 -13.84 -4.88 13.28
N ALA A 31 -13.48 -6.01 12.66
CA ALA A 31 -12.99 -7.18 13.37
C ALA A 31 -11.68 -6.88 14.13
N LEU A 32 -10.72 -6.19 13.52
CA LEU A 32 -9.48 -5.77 14.19
C LEU A 32 -9.77 -4.89 15.42
N ARG A 33 -10.64 -3.88 15.28
CA ARG A 33 -11.05 -3.02 16.40
C ARG A 33 -11.69 -3.82 17.53
N ASP A 34 -12.58 -4.75 17.20
CA ASP A 34 -13.37 -5.50 18.17
C ASP A 34 -12.56 -6.63 18.83
N SER A 35 -11.47 -7.07 18.19
CA SER A 35 -10.55 -8.10 18.71
C SER A 35 -9.84 -7.69 20.00
N LYS A 36 -9.73 -6.38 20.28
CA LYS A 36 -8.95 -5.80 21.39
C LYS A 36 -7.47 -6.22 21.38
N ASP A 37 -6.92 -6.60 20.23
CA ASP A 37 -5.48 -6.75 20.07
C ASP A 37 -4.80 -5.40 20.37
N LYS A 38 -3.69 -5.43 21.10
CA LYS A 38 -2.90 -4.23 21.41
C LYS A 38 -2.24 -3.64 20.16
N ASN A 39 -2.01 -4.45 19.13
CA ASN A 39 -1.35 -4.03 17.92
C ASN A 39 -2.27 -3.25 16.98
N LEU A 40 -3.56 -3.63 16.87
CA LEU A 40 -4.56 -3.01 16.00
C LEU A 40 -4.18 -2.94 14.51
N TRP A 41 -3.24 -3.77 14.05
CA TRP A 41 -2.91 -3.98 12.63
C TRP A 41 -2.85 -5.47 12.33
N ASP A 42 -3.14 -5.82 11.08
CA ASP A 42 -3.04 -7.20 10.59
C ASP A 42 -1.64 -7.43 9.98
N ARG A 43 -0.95 -8.42 10.54
CA ARG A 43 0.39 -8.79 10.10
C ARG A 43 0.43 -9.40 8.70
N ASP A 44 -0.57 -10.19 8.36
CA ASP A 44 -0.64 -10.86 7.07
C ASP A 44 -0.91 -9.82 5.96
N ILE A 45 -1.81 -8.87 6.21
CA ILE A 45 -2.05 -7.72 5.31
C ILE A 45 -0.77 -6.90 5.11
N TRP A 46 -0.06 -6.58 6.19
CA TRP A 46 1.19 -5.83 6.09
C TRP A 46 2.26 -6.59 5.31
N GLN A 47 2.38 -7.89 5.53
CA GLN A 47 3.32 -8.72 4.78
C GLN A 47 3.00 -8.75 3.29
N GLU A 48 1.72 -8.73 2.92
CA GLU A 48 1.32 -8.62 1.52
C GLU A 48 1.68 -7.26 0.92
N MET A 49 1.48 -6.16 1.64
CA MET A 49 1.91 -4.82 1.20
C MET A 49 3.43 -4.76 0.98
N ILE A 50 4.21 -5.43 1.84
CA ILE A 50 5.67 -5.58 1.66
C ILE A 50 5.97 -6.36 0.37
N ASN A 51 5.27 -7.47 0.13
CA ASN A 51 5.47 -8.30 -1.06
C ASN A 51 5.10 -7.56 -2.36
N LEU A 52 4.16 -6.61 -2.29
CA LEU A 52 3.81 -5.70 -3.40
C LEU A 52 4.84 -4.56 -3.57
N GLY A 53 5.85 -4.46 -2.70
CA GLY A 53 6.94 -3.50 -2.79
C GLY A 53 6.59 -2.09 -2.28
N TRP A 54 5.41 -1.90 -1.69
CA TRP A 54 4.93 -0.57 -1.29
C TRP A 54 5.76 0.07 -0.19
N SER A 55 6.29 -0.73 0.72
CA SER A 55 7.18 -0.25 1.78
C SER A 55 8.52 0.32 1.25
N GLY A 56 8.89 -0.02 0.02
CA GLY A 56 10.14 0.39 -0.62
C GLY A 56 10.01 1.55 -1.61
N ILE A 57 8.82 2.13 -1.81
CA ILE A 57 8.55 3.13 -2.86
C ILE A 57 9.46 4.35 -2.78
N LEU A 58 9.73 4.83 -1.56
CA LEU A 58 10.58 6.00 -1.33
C LEU A 58 12.04 5.64 -1.04
N VAL A 59 12.35 4.35 -0.97
CA VAL A 59 13.68 3.86 -0.62
C VAL A 59 14.56 3.84 -1.88
N PRO A 60 15.80 4.34 -1.83
CA PRO A 60 16.73 4.22 -2.94
C PRO A 60 16.99 2.77 -3.36
N GLU A 61 17.25 2.55 -4.65
CA GLU A 61 17.51 1.21 -5.20
C GLU A 61 18.73 0.52 -4.58
N GLU A 62 19.75 1.28 -4.15
CA GLU A 62 20.93 0.75 -3.45
C GLU A 62 20.60 0.05 -2.12
N PHE A 63 19.43 0.35 -1.54
CA PHE A 63 18.91 -0.29 -0.33
C PHE A 63 17.78 -1.28 -0.63
N GLY A 64 17.56 -1.63 -1.90
CA GLY A 64 16.50 -2.54 -2.34
C GLY A 64 15.11 -1.90 -2.46
N GLY A 65 15.02 -0.57 -2.52
CA GLY A 65 13.79 0.15 -2.83
C GLY A 65 13.60 0.41 -4.32
N SER A 66 12.58 1.21 -4.67
CA SER A 66 12.29 1.55 -6.08
C SER A 66 12.52 3.02 -6.45
N ASN A 67 12.82 3.89 -5.47
CA ASN A 67 12.97 5.34 -5.66
C ASN A 67 11.89 5.98 -6.57
N PHE A 68 10.67 5.45 -6.50
CA PHE A 68 9.59 5.75 -7.44
C PHE A 68 8.98 7.14 -7.18
N GLY A 69 9.32 7.74 -6.03
CA GLY A 69 9.08 9.14 -5.72
C GLY A 69 7.73 9.44 -5.09
N VAL A 70 7.51 10.71 -4.77
CA VAL A 70 6.37 11.18 -3.96
C VAL A 70 5.02 10.98 -4.68
N ALA A 71 5.00 11.03 -6.01
CA ALA A 71 3.77 10.77 -6.76
C ALA A 71 3.31 9.31 -6.61
N GLY A 72 4.22 8.34 -6.61
CA GLY A 72 3.85 6.93 -6.40
C GLY A 72 3.41 6.60 -4.98
N ILE A 73 4.05 7.17 -3.95
CA ILE A 73 3.57 6.94 -2.58
C ILE A 73 2.20 7.58 -2.35
N SER A 74 1.86 8.64 -3.09
CA SER A 74 0.58 9.33 -2.93
C SER A 74 -0.64 8.61 -3.51
N VAL A 75 -0.41 7.58 -4.34
CA VAL A 75 -1.49 6.83 -5.01
C VAL A 75 -1.83 5.51 -4.31
N ILE A 76 -1.06 5.11 -3.31
CA ILE A 76 -1.35 3.97 -2.42
C ILE A 76 -1.94 4.44 -1.09
#